data_AF-A0A931WSR3-F1
#
_entry.id   AF-A0A931WSR3-F1
#
_cell.length_a   1.000
_cell.length_b   1.000
_cell.length_c   1.000
_cell.angle_alpha   90.00
_cell.angle_beta   90.00
_cell.angle_gamma   90.00
#
_symmetry.space_group_name_H-M   'P 1'
#
loop_
_entity.id
_entity.type
_entity.pdbx_description
1 polymer ?
#
loop_
_entity_poly.entity_id
_entity_poly.type
_entity_poly.pdbx_seq_one_letter_code
_entity_poly.pdbx_strand_id
1 'polypeptide(L)' 'MWPERTYEPYVRRLTREIGLSEFNEAPETVFLGGGTPSIIDGRLIGMILEALPAGAEEVTLEANPGTLT' A
#
# COMPACT_ATOMS: atom_id res chain seq x y z
N MET A 1 -9.73 9.53 19.25
CA MET A 1 -8.41 9.38 18.58
C MET A 1 -8.69 9.52 17.09
N TRP A 2 -8.00 10.42 16.39
CA TRP A 2 -8.21 10.67 14.95
C TRP A 2 -7.53 9.54 14.15
N PRO A 3 -8.27 8.70 13.39
CA PRO A 3 -7.72 7.54 12.70
C PRO A 3 -6.58 7.88 11.74
N GLU A 4 -6.58 9.07 11.16
CA GLU A 4 -5.62 9.54 10.16
C GLU A 4 -4.19 9.58 10.72
N ARG A 5 -4.06 9.76 12.04
CA ARG A 5 -2.78 9.76 12.73
C ARG A 5 -2.10 8.39 12.76
N THR A 6 -2.81 7.31 12.40
CA THR A 6 -2.27 5.95 12.39
C THR A 6 -1.79 5.50 11.01
N TYR A 7 -2.13 6.22 9.93
CA TYR A 7 -1.82 5.78 8.56
C TYR A 7 -0.32 5.75 8.26
N GLU A 8 0.40 6.82 8.60
CA GLU A 8 1.86 6.83 8.41
C GLU A 8 2.56 5.78 9.29
N PRO A 9 2.26 5.66 10.61
CA PRO A 9 2.79 4.56 11.41
C PRO A 9 2.50 3.16 10.85
N TYR A 10 1.29 2.94 10.32
CA TYR A 10 0.90 1.69 9.68
C TYR A 10 1.75 1.40 8.45
N VAL A 11 1.85 2.36 7.51
CA VAL A 11 2.65 2.24 6.28
C VAL A 11 4.13 2.01 6.60
N ARG A 12 4.69 2.72 7.59
CA ARG A 12 6.07 2.49 8.05
C ARG A 12 6.29 1.08 8.60
N ARG A 13 5.29 0.52 9.28
CA ARG A 13 5.40 -0.84 9.80
C ARG A 13 5.30 -1.88 8.67
N LEU A 14 4.36 -1.68 7.75
CA LEU A 14 4.14 -2.55 6.60
C LEU A 14 5.37 -2.57 5.67
N THR A 15 5.91 -1.41 5.31
CA THR A 15 7.14 -1.33 4.49
C THR A 15 8.33 -2.04 5.12
N ARG A 16 8.48 -1.93 6.45
CA ARG A 16 9.49 -2.70 7.19
C ARG A 16 9.24 -4.21 7.14
N GLU A 17 7.98 -4.64 7.20
CA GLU A 17 7.61 -6.06 7.10
C GLU A 17 7.90 -6.62 5.71
N ILE A 18 7.56 -5.89 4.65
CA ILE A 18 7.91 -6.23 3.26
C ILE A 18 9.42 -6.39 3.12
N GLY A 19 10.21 -5.43 3.62
CA GLY A 19 11.68 -5.49 3.55
C GLY A 19 12.33 -6.60 4.40
N LEU A 20 11.58 -7.24 5.30
CA LEU A 20 12.02 -8.44 6.04
C LEU A 20 11.55 -9.74 5.39
N SER A 21 10.68 -9.66 4.38
CA SER A 21 10.27 -10.83 3.61
C SER A 21 11.40 -11.26 2.66
N GLU A 22 11.43 -12.54 2.29
CA GLU A 22 12.35 -13.05 1.26
C GLU A 22 11.78 -12.89 -0.16
N PHE A 23 10.76 -12.03 -0.33
CA PHE A 23 10.11 -11.78 -1.61
C PHE A 23 10.95 -10.83 -2.47
N ASN A 24 11.76 -11.40 -3.36
CA ASN A 24 12.71 -10.68 -4.21
C ASN A 24 12.34 -10.70 -5.70
N GLU A 25 11.35 -11.51 -6.09
CA GLU A 25 10.90 -11.63 -7.47
C GLU A 25 9.88 -10.54 -7.80
N ALA A 26 9.92 -10.05 -9.03
CA ALA A 26 8.91 -9.10 -9.52
C ALA A 26 7.53 -9.79 -9.48
N PRO A 27 6.55 -9.24 -8.74
CA PRO A 27 5.19 -9.80 -8.77
C PRO A 27 4.60 -9.59 -10.16
N GLU A 28 3.76 -10.51 -10.62
CA GLU A 28 2.92 -10.26 -11.81
C GLU A 28 1.82 -9.23 -11.47
N THR A 29 1.23 -9.37 -10.28
CA THR A 29 0.11 -8.54 -9.82
C THR A 29 0.31 -8.05 -8.39
N VAL A 30 -0.14 -6.81 -8.12
CA VAL A 30 -0.22 -6.23 -6.78
C VAL A 30 -1.65 -5.78 -6.53
N PHE A 31 -2.29 -6.36 -5.52
CA PHE A 31 -3.65 -5.99 -5.11
C PHE A 31 -3.65 -5.38 -3.71
N LEU A 32 -4.12 -4.13 -3.61
CA LEU A 32 -4.30 -3.39 -2.36
C LEU A 32 -5.77 -3.48 -1.94
N GLY A 33 -6.10 -4.43 -1.06
CA GLY A 33 -7.46 -4.66 -0.56
C GLY A 33 -7.59 -4.58 0.97
N GLY A 34 -8.81 -4.84 1.48
CA GLY A 34 -9.09 -5.03 2.89
C GLY A 34 -10.24 -4.15 3.39
N GLY A 35 -9.91 -2.94 3.87
CA GLY A 35 -10.88 -1.95 4.34
C GLY A 35 -11.27 -0.96 3.23
N THR A 36 -10.84 0.29 3.37
CA THR A 36 -10.92 1.28 2.28
C THR A 36 -9.54 1.87 2.03
N PRO A 37 -8.68 1.16 1.27
CA PRO A 37 -7.32 1.61 0.95
C PRO A 37 -7.27 3.04 0.39
N SER A 38 -8.29 3.45 -0.37
CA SER A 38 -8.43 4.81 -0.92
C SER A 38 -8.56 5.95 0.11
N ILE A 39 -8.68 5.66 1.41
CA ILE A 39 -8.56 6.69 2.47
C ILE A 39 -7.10 7.08 2.74
N ILE A 40 -6.15 6.18 2.43
CA ILE A 40 -4.72 6.44 2.64
C ILE A 40 -4.23 7.38 1.53
N ASP A 41 -3.54 8.46 1.93
CA ASP A 41 -2.93 9.42 1.00
C ASP A 41 -2.05 8.71 -0.05
N GLY A 42 -2.17 9.11 -1.31
CA GLY A 42 -1.46 8.48 -2.42
C GLY A 42 0.06 8.44 -2.26
N ARG A 43 0.66 9.37 -1.51
CA ARG A 43 2.10 9.33 -1.19
C ARG A 43 2.45 8.13 -0.31
N LEU A 44 1.58 7.79 0.64
CA LEU A 44 1.77 6.63 1.50
C LEU A 44 1.51 5.32 0.74
N ILE A 45 0.57 5.29 -0.21
CA ILE A 45 0.41 4.17 -1.15
C ILE A 45 1.68 3.99 -1.99
N GLY A 46 2.26 5.07 -2.51
CA GLY A 46 3.53 5.05 -3.23
C GLY A 46 4.66 4.41 -2.41
N MET A 47 4.79 4.77 -1.13
CA MET A 47 5.77 4.16 -0.23
C MET A 47 5.61 2.64 -0.07
N ILE A 48 4.37 2.12 -0.12
CA ILE A 48 4.12 0.67 -0.07
C ILE A 48 4.61 0.02 -1.36
N LEU A 49 4.29 0.61 -2.51
CA LEU A 49 4.70 0.09 -3.82
C LEU A 49 6.22 0.12 -4.01
N GLU A 50 6.90 1.18 -3.55
CA GLU A 50 8.36 1.30 -3.59
C GLU A 50 9.08 0.27 -2.71
N ALA A 51 8.41 -0.31 -1.72
CA ALA A 51 8.97 -1.37 -0.88
C ALA A 51 8.92 -2.75 -1.55
N LEU A 52 8.10 -2.94 -2.59
CA LEU A 52 7.98 -4.18 -3.34
C LEU A 52 9.06 -4.27 -4.44
N PRO A 53 9.45 -5.49 -4.87
CA PRO A 53 10.24 -5.65 -6.09
C PRO A 53 9.56 -4.98 -7.29
N ALA A 54 10.33 -4.24 -8.08
CA ALA A 54 9.83 -3.56 -9.26
C ALA A 54 9.43 -4.57 -10.36
N GLY A 55 8.44 -4.22 -11.18
CA GLY A 55 8.05 -5.00 -12.36
C GLY A 55 6.64 -5.59 -12.34
N ALA A 56 5.77 -5.15 -11.42
CA ALA A 56 4.35 -5.48 -11.47
C ALA A 56 3.72 -5.14 -12.83
N GLU A 57 3.08 -6.12 -13.47
CA GLU A 57 2.34 -5.92 -14.71
C GLU A 57 0.98 -5.26 -14.42
N GLU A 58 0.37 -5.60 -13.28
CA GLU A 58 -0.89 -5.03 -12.83
C GLU A 58 -0.80 -4.54 -11.38
N VAL A 59 -1.29 -3.33 -11.12
CA VAL A 59 -1.49 -2.79 -9.77
C VAL A 59 -2.94 -2.34 -9.63
N THR A 60 -3.67 -2.93 -8.70
CA THR A 60 -5.08 -2.64 -8.43
C THR A 60 -5.32 -2.30 -6.96
N LEU A 61 -6.33 -1.47 -6.71
CA LEU A 61 -6.69 -0.99 -5.38
C LEU A 61 -8.22 -0.91 -5.24
N GLU A 62 -8.74 -1.39 -4.11
CA GLU A 62 -10.13 -1.14 -3.73
C GLU A 62 -10.35 0.33 -3.37
N ALA A 63 -11.29 0.98 -4.06
CA ALA A 63 -11.63 2.38 -3.82
C ALA A 63 -13.11 2.56 -3.49
N ASN A 64 -13.38 3.30 -2.42
CA ASN A 64 -14.73 3.82 -2.16
C ASN A 64 -14.93 5.13 -2.96
N PRO A 65 -15.97 5.26 -3.78
CA PRO A 65 -16.23 6.49 -4.54
C PRO A 65 -16.24 7.77 -3.70
N GLY A 66 -16.70 7.70 -2.44
CA GLY A 66 -16.74 8.85 -1.54
C GLY A 66 -15.39 9.28 -0.95
N THR A 67 -14.30 8.58 -1.30
CA THR A 67 -12.94 8.85 -0.80
C THR A 67 -11.98 9.30 -1.90
N LEU A 68 -12.45 9.35 -3.14
CA LEU A 68 -11.69 9.83 -4.29
C LEU A 68 -11.82 11.36 -4.39
N THR A 69 -10.73 12.04 -4.73
CA THR A 69 -10.63 13.50 -4.85
C THR A 69 -10.06 13.92 -6.19
#